data_AF-A0A8S3ZV73-F1
#
_entry.id   AF-A0A8S3ZV73-F1
#
_cell.length_a   1.000
_cell.length_b   1.000
_cell.length_c   1.000
_cell.angle_alpha   90.00
_cell.angle_beta   90.00
_cell.angle_gamma   90.00
#
_symmetry.space_group_name_H-M   'P 1'
#
loop_
_entity.id
_entity.type
_entity.pdbx_description
1 polymer ?
#
loop_
_entity_poly.entity_id
_entity_poly.type
_entity_poly.pdbx_seq_one_letter_code
_entity_poly.pdbx_strand_id
1 'polypeptide(L)'
;MDTDEPREKGCRRSARICLKYTLIFMNIPIVIVGAVSLGIGLWVMLGDNSFFDLTADILELEVLGQDILRQGAIVMVAAGSAMMALAGLGVVGAMAMNSCILVFYIVPLVVLLTLEVAVIVLAVVFKSE
;
A
#
# COMPACT_ATOMS: atom_id res chain seq x y z
N MET A 1 8.32 -40.82 25.52
CA MET A 1 8.84 -39.52 25.08
C MET A 1 7.95 -39.04 23.94
N ASP A 2 6.63 -38.99 24.16
CA ASP A 2 5.59 -38.92 23.11
C ASP A 2 4.30 -38.20 23.59
N THR A 3 4.43 -37.20 24.47
CA THR A 3 3.25 -36.47 25.01
C THR A 3 3.11 -35.03 24.52
N ASP A 4 4.06 -34.47 23.76
CA ASP A 4 4.02 -33.08 23.29
C ASP A 4 3.46 -32.89 21.87
N GLU A 5 3.38 -33.95 21.06
CA GLU A 5 2.94 -33.87 19.66
C GLU A 5 1.49 -33.37 19.44
N PRO A 6 0.47 -33.73 20.25
CA PRO A 6 -0.89 -33.21 20.04
C PRO A 6 -1.05 -31.75 20.47
N ARG A 7 -0.28 -31.28 21.47
CA ARG A 7 -0.32 -29.88 21.93
C ARG A 7 0.36 -28.92 20.97
N GLU A 8 1.46 -29.35 20.35
CA GLU A 8 2.19 -28.55 19.37
C GLU A 8 1.36 -28.32 18.09
N LYS A 9 0.66 -29.34 17.61
CA LYS A 9 -0.27 -29.25 16.45
C LYS A 9 -1.42 -28.26 16.72
N GLY A 10 -1.93 -28.21 17.95
CA GLY A 10 -2.94 -27.25 18.40
C GLY A 10 -2.42 -25.81 18.42
N CYS A 11 -1.26 -25.58 19.04
CA CYS A 11 -0.62 -24.26 19.11
C CYS A 11 -0.31 -23.69 17.70
N ARG A 12 0.25 -24.51 16.80
CA ARG A 12 0.51 -24.14 15.41
C ARG A 12 -0.78 -23.85 14.61
N ARG A 13 -1.92 -24.47 14.95
CA ARG A 13 -3.20 -24.18 14.29
C ARG A 13 -3.75 -22.83 14.76
N SER A 14 -3.76 -22.55 16.05
CA SER A 14 -4.23 -21.28 16.61
C SER A 14 -3.39 -20.09 16.15
N ALA A 15 -2.05 -20.23 16.13
CA ALA A 15 -1.15 -19.19 15.63
C ALA A 15 -1.40 -18.85 14.15
N ARG A 16 -1.67 -19.87 13.32
CA ARG A 16 -2.00 -19.67 11.89
C ARG A 16 -3.32 -18.94 11.70
N ILE A 17 -4.33 -19.27 12.49
CA ILE A 17 -5.63 -18.60 12.45
C ILE A 17 -5.46 -17.13 12.89
N CYS A 18 -4.75 -16.89 14.00
CA CYS A 18 -4.45 -15.54 14.48
C CYS A 18 -3.72 -14.72 13.41
N LEU A 19 -2.65 -15.25 12.82
CA LEU A 19 -1.90 -14.57 11.76
C LEU A 19 -2.77 -14.27 10.53
N LYS A 20 -3.63 -15.21 10.11
CA LYS A 20 -4.56 -15.00 9.00
C LYS A 20 -5.51 -13.84 9.26
N TYR A 21 -6.12 -13.80 10.43
CA TYR A 21 -7.04 -12.72 10.81
C TYR A 21 -6.31 -11.38 10.97
N THR A 22 -5.12 -11.37 11.58
CA THR A 22 -4.30 -10.15 11.72
C THR A 22 -3.90 -9.59 10.37
N LEU A 23 -3.48 -10.43 9.41
CA LEU A 23 -3.13 -10.00 8.06
C LEU A 23 -4.35 -9.43 7.31
N ILE A 24 -5.50 -10.11 7.35
CA ILE A 24 -6.72 -9.61 6.70
C ILE A 24 -7.15 -8.27 7.32
N PHE A 25 -7.21 -8.19 8.64
CA PHE A 25 -7.62 -6.99 9.35
C PHE A 25 -6.74 -5.77 9.04
N MET A 26 -5.41 -5.97 8.94
CA MET A 26 -4.49 -4.88 8.61
C MET A 26 -4.49 -4.50 7.13
N ASN A 27 -4.70 -5.45 6.21
CA ASN A 27 -4.64 -5.15 4.77
C ASN A 27 -5.95 -4.59 4.20
N ILE A 28 -7.13 -4.93 4.74
CA ILE A 28 -8.42 -4.37 4.30
C ILE A 28 -8.46 -2.83 4.28
N PRO A 29 -8.08 -2.11 5.35
CA PRO A 29 -8.08 -0.65 5.33
C PRO A 29 -7.08 -0.09 4.31
N ILE A 30 -5.94 -0.75 4.10
CA ILE A 30 -4.93 -0.34 3.10
C ILE A 30 -5.50 -0.48 1.68
N VAL A 31 -6.24 -1.55 1.39
CA VAL A 31 -6.95 -1.69 0.10
C VAL A 31 -7.94 -0.53 -0.11
N ILE A 32 -8.70 -0.17 0.93
CA ILE A 32 -9.69 0.91 0.85
C ILE A 32 -8.99 2.25 0.59
N VAL A 33 -7.93 2.57 1.34
CA VAL A 33 -7.16 3.80 1.14
C VAL A 33 -6.50 3.83 -0.24
N GLY A 34 -5.95 2.70 -0.70
CA GLY A 34 -5.40 2.55 -2.05
C GLY A 34 -6.46 2.81 -3.14
N ALA A 35 -7.65 2.25 -2.99
CA ALA A 35 -8.75 2.45 -3.94
C ALA A 35 -9.26 3.90 -3.95
N VAL A 36 -9.38 4.54 -2.78
CA VAL A 36 -9.78 5.95 -2.68
C VAL A 36 -8.72 6.86 -3.28
N SER A 37 -7.44 6.66 -2.95
CA SER A 37 -6.34 7.45 -3.51
C SER A 37 -6.21 7.29 -5.03
N LEU A 38 -6.39 6.08 -5.56
CA LEU A 38 -6.50 5.85 -7.01
C LEU A 38 -7.68 6.59 -7.63
N GLY A 39 -8.86 6.52 -6.99
CA GLY A 39 -10.05 7.22 -7.47
C GLY A 39 -9.83 8.73 -7.54
N ILE A 40 -9.26 9.31 -6.49
CA ILE A 40 -8.92 10.74 -6.43
C ILE A 40 -7.87 11.07 -7.49
N GLY A 41 -6.75 10.34 -7.55
CA GLY A 41 -5.67 10.61 -8.50
C GLY A 41 -6.11 10.49 -9.96
N LEU A 42 -6.95 9.49 -10.28
CA LEU A 42 -7.51 9.33 -11.61
C LEU A 42 -8.55 10.41 -11.92
N TRP A 43 -9.35 10.83 -10.93
CA TRP A 43 -10.26 11.97 -11.05
C TRP A 43 -9.51 13.26 -11.37
N VAL A 44 -8.34 13.48 -10.75
CA VAL A 44 -7.47 14.62 -11.07
C VAL A 44 -6.89 14.54 -12.47
N MET A 45 -6.51 13.34 -12.93
CA MET A 45 -5.90 13.15 -14.24
C MET A 45 -6.89 13.24 -15.41
N LEU A 46 -8.12 12.77 -15.20
CA LEU A 46 -9.16 12.66 -16.23
C LEU A 46 -10.19 13.78 -16.18
N GLY A 47 -10.29 14.51 -15.07
CA GLY A 47 -11.23 15.60 -14.91
C GLY A 47 -10.88 16.76 -15.84
N ASP A 48 -11.88 17.27 -16.56
CA ASP A 48 -11.73 18.49 -17.34
C ASP A 48 -11.29 19.64 -16.43
N ASN A 49 -10.27 20.38 -16.89
CA ASN A 49 -9.61 21.46 -16.14
C ASN A 49 -10.58 22.47 -15.51
N SER A 50 -11.79 22.61 -16.05
CA SER A 50 -12.84 23.53 -15.57
C SER A 50 -13.34 23.24 -14.15
N PHE A 51 -13.40 21.97 -13.72
CA PHE A 51 -13.74 21.62 -12.34
C PHE A 51 -12.54 21.73 -11.40
N PHE A 52 -11.34 21.54 -11.95
CA PHE A 52 -10.08 21.67 -11.22
C PHE A 52 -9.75 23.12 -10.89
N ASP A 53 -9.98 24.06 -11.81
CA ASP A 53 -9.82 25.50 -11.56
C ASP A 53 -10.70 25.94 -10.40
N LEU A 54 -12.00 25.58 -10.42
CA LEU A 54 -12.90 25.88 -9.30
C LEU A 54 -12.41 25.26 -7.98
N THR A 55 -11.93 24.01 -8.00
CA THR A 55 -11.47 23.34 -6.77
C THR A 55 -10.13 23.90 -6.26
N ALA A 56 -9.24 24.31 -7.16
CA ALA A 56 -7.97 24.94 -6.84
C ALA A 56 -8.16 26.34 -6.24
N ASP A 57 -9.15 27.09 -6.74
CA ASP A 57 -9.56 28.40 -6.22
C ASP A 57 -10.12 28.28 -4.78
N ILE A 58 -10.98 27.27 -4.54
CA ILE A 58 -11.61 27.06 -3.21
C ILE A 58 -10.58 26.56 -2.16
N LEU A 59 -9.56 25.80 -2.60
CA LEU A 59 -8.54 25.23 -1.70
C LEU A 59 -7.26 26.07 -1.58
N GLU A 60 -7.23 27.29 -2.12
CA GLU A 60 -6.01 28.13 -2.24
C GLU A 60 -4.80 27.38 -2.84
N LEU A 61 -5.06 26.37 -3.67
CA LEU A 61 -4.01 25.57 -4.30
C LEU A 61 -3.38 26.27 -5.52
N GLU A 62 -3.88 27.46 -5.87
CA GLU A 62 -3.34 28.30 -6.92
C GLU A 62 -1.85 28.65 -6.69
N VAL A 63 -1.39 28.68 -5.44
CA VAL A 63 0.03 28.89 -5.09
C VAL A 63 0.93 27.72 -5.50
N LEU A 64 0.39 26.50 -5.63
CA LEU A 64 1.19 25.32 -6.00
C LEU A 64 1.34 25.14 -7.53
N GLY A 65 0.62 25.89 -8.36
CA GLY A 65 0.72 25.75 -9.81
C GLY A 65 0.15 24.43 -10.33
N GLN A 66 -0.45 24.46 -11.53
CA GLN A 66 -1.04 23.26 -12.16
C GLN A 66 -0.05 22.11 -12.31
N ASP A 67 1.25 22.41 -12.45
CA ASP A 67 2.30 21.40 -12.61
C ASP A 67 2.52 20.55 -11.36
N ILE A 68 2.55 21.15 -10.15
CA ILE A 68 2.74 20.40 -8.91
C ILE A 68 1.51 19.55 -8.60
N LEU A 69 0.32 20.08 -8.88
CA LEU A 69 -0.93 19.34 -8.77
C LEU A 69 -0.94 18.09 -9.67
N ARG A 70 -0.53 18.25 -10.93
CA ARG A 70 -0.46 17.16 -11.88
C ARG A 70 0.60 16.13 -11.50
N GLN A 71 1.76 16.57 -11.03
CA GLN A 71 2.78 15.67 -10.49
C GLN A 71 2.30 14.93 -9.23
N GLY A 72 1.62 15.63 -8.31
CA GLY A 72 1.02 15.04 -7.12
C GLY A 72 -0.03 13.98 -7.46
N ALA A 73 -0.86 14.21 -8.47
CA ALA A 73 -1.81 13.23 -8.97
C ALA A 73 -1.13 11.97 -9.51
N ILE A 74 -0.06 12.12 -10.30
CA ILE A 74 0.72 10.98 -10.82
C ILE A 74 1.29 10.15 -9.66
N VAL A 75 1.84 10.81 -8.63
CA VAL A 75 2.38 10.13 -7.45
C VAL A 75 1.26 9.44 -6.65
N MET A 76 0.10 10.09 -6.47
CA MET A 76 -1.06 9.47 -5.81
C MET A 76 -1.57 8.23 -6.56
N VAL A 77 -1.60 8.26 -7.90
CA VAL A 77 -1.99 7.09 -8.71
C VAL A 77 -0.95 5.97 -8.60
N ALA A 78 0.34 6.30 -8.70
CA ALA A 78 1.43 5.33 -8.57
C ALA A 78 1.44 4.67 -7.18
N ALA A 79 1.37 5.47 -6.12
CA ALA A 79 1.31 4.98 -4.75
C ALA A 79 0.02 4.20 -4.47
N GLY A 80 -1.13 4.69 -4.92
CA GLY A 80 -2.44 4.04 -4.76
C GLY A 80 -2.49 2.67 -5.42
N SER A 81 -1.98 2.54 -6.66
CA SER A 81 -1.91 1.27 -7.37
C SER A 81 -0.97 0.27 -6.70
N ALA A 82 0.19 0.72 -6.23
CA ALA A 82 1.11 -0.11 -5.46
C ALA A 82 0.44 -0.59 -4.17
N MET A 83 -0.16 0.30 -3.36
CA MET A 83 -0.86 -0.06 -2.13
C MET A 83 -1.98 -1.08 -2.37
N MET A 84 -2.79 -0.87 -3.41
CA MET A 84 -3.89 -1.77 -3.74
C MET A 84 -3.39 -3.15 -4.19
N ALA A 85 -2.31 -3.20 -4.98
CA ALA A 85 -1.70 -4.46 -5.41
C ALA A 85 -1.12 -5.25 -4.22
N LEU A 86 -0.37 -4.58 -3.34
CA LEU A 86 0.28 -5.22 -2.18
C LEU A 86 -0.74 -5.74 -1.17
N ALA A 87 -1.75 -4.93 -0.86
CA ALA A 87 -2.77 -5.30 0.10
C ALA A 87 -3.73 -6.36 -0.47
N GLY A 88 -4.02 -6.30 -1.79
CA GLY A 88 -4.72 -7.35 -2.51
C GLY A 88 -3.97 -8.68 -2.50
N LEU A 89 -2.65 -8.67 -2.77
CA LEU A 89 -1.78 -9.83 -2.63
C LEU A 89 -1.71 -10.34 -1.19
N GLY A 90 -1.79 -9.45 -0.19
CA GLY A 90 -1.87 -9.82 1.24
C GLY A 90 -3.16 -10.58 1.60
N VAL A 91 -4.31 -10.14 1.07
CA VAL A 91 -5.59 -10.83 1.26
C VAL A 91 -5.62 -12.16 0.51
N VAL A 92 -5.15 -12.21 -0.73
CA VAL A 92 -5.03 -13.47 -1.51
C VAL A 92 -4.05 -14.43 -0.83
N GLY A 93 -2.94 -13.91 -0.29
CA GLY A 93 -1.94 -14.66 0.46
C GLY A 93 -2.47 -15.24 1.77
N ALA A 94 -3.34 -14.50 2.47
CA ALA A 94 -4.02 -14.98 3.66
C ALA A 94 -5.06 -16.08 3.35
N MET A 95 -5.61 -16.10 2.14
CA MET A 95 -6.58 -17.12 1.69
C MET A 95 -5.90 -18.39 1.16
N ALA A 96 -4.69 -18.27 0.60
CA ALA A 96 -3.90 -19.40 0.14
C ALA A 96 -3.19 -20.08 1.32
N MET A 97 -3.80 -21.13 1.86
CA MET A 97 -3.28 -21.92 2.99
C MET A 97 -2.11 -22.86 2.58
N ASN A 98 -1.15 -22.37 1.77
CA ASN A 98 0.07 -23.08 1.41
C ASN A 98 1.29 -22.16 1.57
N SER A 99 2.29 -22.61 2.32
CA SER A 99 3.45 -21.81 2.78
C SER A 99 4.27 -21.15 1.67
N CYS A 100 4.14 -21.58 0.42
CA CYS A 100 4.86 -20.98 -0.72
C CYS A 100 4.39 -19.56 -1.07
N ILE A 101 3.14 -19.19 -0.80
CA ILE A 101 2.62 -17.85 -1.15
C ILE A 101 2.92 -16.80 -0.08
N LEU A 102 3.16 -17.20 1.17
CA LEU A 102 3.59 -16.27 2.23
C LEU A 102 4.97 -15.66 1.90
N VAL A 103 5.85 -16.43 1.26
CA VAL A 103 7.13 -15.92 0.72
C VAL A 103 6.88 -14.89 -0.38
N PHE A 104 5.88 -15.12 -1.24
CA PHE A 104 5.49 -14.19 -2.31
C PHE A 104 4.87 -12.89 -1.78
N TYR A 105 4.39 -12.84 -0.53
CA TYR A 105 3.97 -11.61 0.16
C TYR A 105 5.14 -10.84 0.78
N ILE A 106 6.11 -11.57 1.34
CA ILE A 106 7.30 -10.95 1.96
C ILE A 106 8.23 -10.33 0.91
N VAL A 107 8.39 -10.95 -0.26
CA VAL A 107 9.26 -10.43 -1.33
C VAL A 107 8.90 -9.00 -1.76
N PRO A 108 7.66 -8.67 -2.17
CA PRO A 108 7.32 -7.31 -2.57
C PRO A 108 7.38 -6.31 -1.41
N LEU A 109 7.10 -6.74 -0.16
CA LEU A 109 7.28 -5.90 1.02
C LEU A 109 8.75 -5.56 1.28
N VAL A 110 9.65 -6.54 1.16
CA VAL A 110 11.09 -6.33 1.31
C VAL A 110 11.61 -5.41 0.20
N VAL A 111 11.17 -5.61 -1.04
CA VAL A 111 11.53 -4.74 -2.17
C VAL A 111 11.08 -3.29 -1.91
N LEU A 112 9.88 -3.07 -1.39
CA LEU A 112 9.42 -1.72 -1.03
C LEU A 112 10.21 -1.13 0.11
N LEU A 113 10.51 -1.90 1.15
CA LEU A 113 11.34 -1.41 2.25
C LEU A 113 12.71 -0.97 1.73
N THR A 114 13.30 -1.73 0.81
CA THR A 114 14.57 -1.33 0.18
C THR A 114 14.43 -0.08 -0.69
N LEU A 115 13.30 0.07 -1.40
CA LEU A 115 13.03 1.27 -2.21
C LEU A 115 12.81 2.50 -1.32
N GLU A 116 12.02 2.40 -0.25
CA GLU A 116 11.81 3.47 0.73
C GLU A 116 13.14 3.92 1.33
N VAL A 117 13.97 2.98 1.79
CA VAL A 117 15.30 3.31 2.31
C VAL A 117 16.17 3.97 1.25
N ALA A 118 16.16 3.48 0.01
CA ALA A 118 16.91 4.09 -1.09
C ALA A 118 16.44 5.51 -1.40
N VAL A 119 15.13 5.75 -1.46
CA VAL A 119 14.54 7.09 -1.67
C VAL A 119 14.90 8.02 -0.53
N ILE A 120 14.81 7.57 0.74
CA ILE A 120 15.20 8.37 1.90
C ILE A 120 16.68 8.75 1.84
N VAL A 121 17.57 7.79 1.52
CA VAL A 121 19.01 8.03 1.40
C VAL A 121 19.30 9.04 0.29
N LEU A 122 18.71 8.84 -0.90
CA LEU A 122 18.86 9.78 -2.02
C LEU A 122 18.32 11.17 -1.65
N ALA A 123 17.14 11.23 -1.05
CA ALA A 123 16.55 12.50 -0.61
C ALA A 123 17.46 13.21 0.39
N VAL A 124 18.03 12.52 1.38
CA VAL A 124 18.95 13.13 2.36
C VAL A 124 20.26 13.58 1.72
N VAL A 125 20.82 12.81 0.80
CA VAL A 125 22.10 13.12 0.12
C VAL A 125 21.96 14.31 -0.84
N PHE A 126 20.87 14.39 -1.60
CA PHE A 126 20.67 15.45 -2.59
C PHE A 126 19.93 16.67 -2.04
N LYS A 127 19.31 16.59 -0.86
CA LYS A 127 18.68 17.73 -0.15
C LYS A 127 19.70 18.78 0.35
N SER A 128 20.99 18.60 0.09
CA SER A 128 22.05 19.57 0.38
C SER A 128 22.44 20.48 -0.78
N GLU A 129 21.70 20.47 -1.89
CA GLU A 129 21.81 21.47 -2.97
C GLU A 129 20.66 22.49 -2.94
#